data_AF-A0A835WZG7-F1
#
_entry.id   AF-A0A835WZG7-F1
#
_cell.length_a   1.000
_cell.length_b   1.000
_cell.length_c   1.000
_cell.angle_alpha   90.00
_cell.angle_beta   90.00
_cell.angle_gamma   90.00
#
_symmetry.space_group_name_H-M   'P 1'
#
loop_
_entity.id
_entity.type
_entity.pdbx_description
1 polymer ?
#
loop_
_entity_poly.entity_id
_entity_poly.type
_entity_poly.pdbx_seq_one_letter_code
_entity_poly.pdbx_strand_id
1 'polypeptide(L)'
;MTSFNQFYYSFSPTIADLERQSPIFKEAVKLFITPMISSLSIMTLADSDSEVEVLGFGISVIALNLGLYIVAPTTFVYKVHKYLKSKK
;
A
#
# COMPACT_ATOMS: atom_id res chain seq x y z
N MET A 1 3.53 -18.72 -15.81
CA MET A 1 3.28 -19.12 -14.40
C MET A 1 4.56 -19.56 -13.69
N THR A 2 5.48 -20.28 -14.33
CA THR A 2 6.75 -20.76 -13.74
C THR A 2 7.69 -19.65 -13.25
N SER A 3 7.92 -18.60 -14.04
CA SER A 3 8.90 -17.54 -13.68
C SER A 3 8.47 -16.69 -12.49
N PHE A 4 7.19 -16.31 -12.41
CA PHE A 4 6.65 -15.57 -11.26
C PHE A 4 6.72 -16.42 -10.00
N ASN A 5 6.29 -17.68 -10.06
CA ASN A 5 6.31 -18.56 -8.89
C ASN A 5 7.75 -18.81 -8.40
N GLN A 6 8.69 -19.03 -9.32
CA GLN A 6 10.09 -19.23 -8.97
C GLN A 6 10.68 -17.99 -8.29
N PHE A 7 10.38 -16.79 -8.80
CA PHE A 7 10.82 -15.55 -8.16
C PHE A 7 10.11 -15.34 -6.81
N TYR A 8 8.78 -15.47 -6.75
CA TYR A 8 8.00 -15.31 -5.53
C TYR A 8 8.51 -16.22 -4.40
N TYR A 9 8.71 -17.50 -4.70
CA TYR A 9 9.20 -18.46 -3.72
C TYR A 9 10.69 -18.32 -3.42
N SER A 10 11.48 -17.56 -4.21
CA SER A 10 12.89 -17.33 -3.88
C SER A 10 13.10 -16.40 -2.68
N PHE A 11 12.08 -15.65 -2.26
CA PHE A 11 12.18 -14.72 -1.12
C PHE A 11 11.02 -14.85 -0.12
N SER A 12 9.84 -15.32 -0.54
CA SER A 12 8.65 -15.43 0.31
C SER A 12 8.88 -16.19 1.62
N PRO A 13 9.57 -17.36 1.65
CA PRO A 13 9.84 -18.07 2.90
C PRO A 13 10.63 -17.24 3.91
N THR A 14 11.66 -16.53 3.46
CA THR A 14 12.49 -15.67 4.32
C THR A 14 11.68 -14.53 4.93
N ILE A 15 10.81 -13.88 4.15
CA ILE A 15 9.93 -12.82 4.67
C ILE A 15 8.95 -13.39 5.70
N ALA A 16 8.37 -14.57 5.44
CA ALA A 16 7.45 -15.21 6.37
C ALA A 16 8.13 -15.55 7.71
N ASP A 17 9.38 -16.02 7.69
CA ASP A 17 10.15 -16.26 8.90
C ASP A 17 10.44 -14.96 9.68
N LEU A 18 10.75 -13.87 8.97
CA LEU A 18 10.97 -12.55 9.59
C LEU A 18 9.69 -12.00 10.25
N GLU A 19 8.54 -12.15 9.60
CA GLU A 19 7.24 -11.75 10.18
C GLU A 19 6.89 -12.57 11.43
N ARG A 20 7.27 -13.85 11.47
CA ARG A 20 7.05 -14.70 12.64
C ARG A 20 7.96 -14.33 13.81
N GLN A 21 9.18 -13.88 13.54
CA GLN A 21 10.17 -13.53 14.57
C GLN A 21 9.98 -12.11 15.13
N SER A 22 9.50 -11.16 14.33
CA SER A 22 9.36 -9.76 14.73
C SER A 22 7.93 -9.24 14.49
N PRO A 23 7.14 -9.05 15.56
CA PRO A 23 5.81 -8.45 15.47
C PRO A 23 5.83 -7.05 14.85
N ILE A 24 6.88 -6.26 15.12
CA ILE A 24 7.05 -4.92 14.55
C ILE A 24 7.25 -5.00 13.03
N PHE A 25 8.05 -5.96 12.56
CA PHE A 25 8.26 -6.16 11.13
C PHE A 25 6.96 -6.56 10.43
N LYS A 26 6.18 -7.48 11.02
CA LYS A 26 4.87 -7.87 10.51
C LYS A 26 3.92 -6.68 10.37
N GLU A 27 3.82 -5.83 11.39
CA GLU A 27 2.96 -4.64 11.31
C GLU A 27 3.48 -3.62 10.30
N ALA A 28 4.80 -3.49 10.13
CA ALA A 28 5.37 -2.67 9.07
C ALA A 28 4.98 -3.19 7.69
N VAL A 29 5.15 -4.49 7.41
CA VAL A 29 4.72 -5.11 6.14
C VAL A 29 3.23 -4.86 5.90
N LYS A 30 2.40 -5.08 6.93
CA LYS A 30 0.96 -4.81 6.87
C LYS A 30 0.64 -3.36 6.52
N LEU A 31 1.31 -2.40 7.18
CA LEU A 31 1.16 -0.97 6.88
C LEU A 31 1.48 -0.67 5.41
N PHE A 32 2.57 -1.24 4.90
CA PHE A 32 3.01 -1.03 3.52
C PHE A 32 2.05 -1.62 2.47
N ILE A 33 1.44 -2.77 2.73
CA ILE A 33 0.49 -3.40 1.79
C ILE A 33 -0.94 -2.88 1.93
N THR A 34 -1.28 -2.23 3.06
CA THR A 34 -2.64 -1.75 3.33
C THR A 34 -3.23 -0.89 2.21
N PRO A 35 -2.52 0.12 1.65
CA PRO A 35 -3.04 0.92 0.54
C PRO A 35 -3.51 0.09 -0.66
N MET A 36 -2.73 -0.95 -1.01
CA MET A 36 -3.05 -1.86 -2.09
C MET A 36 -4.29 -2.69 -1.75
N ILE A 37 -4.32 -3.31 -0.56
CA ILE A 37 -5.47 -4.12 -0.13
C ILE A 37 -6.75 -3.28 -0.06
N SER A 38 -6.68 -2.06 0.48
CA SER A 38 -7.82 -1.13 0.51
C SER A 38 -8.33 -0.79 -0.89
N SER A 39 -7.42 -0.57 -1.85
CA SER A 39 -7.79 -0.30 -3.25
C SER A 39 -8.55 -1.48 -3.86
N LEU A 40 -8.05 -2.71 -3.66
CA LEU A 40 -8.71 -3.94 -4.10
C LEU A 40 -10.08 -4.11 -3.44
N SER A 41 -10.17 -3.92 -2.12
CA SER A 41 -11.42 -4.06 -1.38
C SER A 41 -12.49 -3.07 -1.85
N ILE A 42 -12.11 -1.84 -2.20
CA ILE A 42 -13.04 -0.84 -2.75
C ILE A 42 -13.56 -1.29 -4.12
N MET A 43 -12.69 -1.80 -5.00
CA MET A 43 -13.12 -2.28 -6.32
C MET A 43 -14.05 -3.50 -6.23
N THR A 44 -13.89 -4.36 -5.21
CA THR A 44 -14.80 -5.50 -4.98
C THR A 44 -16.22 -5.07 -4.59
N LEU A 45 -16.43 -3.81 -4.19
CA LEU A 45 -17.79 -3.30 -3.90
C LEU A 45 -18.58 -2.95 -5.16
N ALA A 46 -17.92 -2.79 -6.31
CA ALA A 46 -18.58 -2.46 -7.56
C ALA A 46 -19.28 -3.69 -8.13
N ASP A 47 -20.55 -3.55 -8.53
CA ASP A 47 -21.17 -4.52 -9.42
C ASP A 47 -20.50 -4.47 -10.79
N SER A 48 -20.07 -5.63 -11.29
CA SER A 48 -19.31 -5.74 -12.54
C SER A 48 -20.14 -5.38 -13.77
N ASP A 49 -21.47 -5.46 -13.67
CA ASP A 49 -22.40 -5.08 -14.74
C ASP A 49 -22.80 -3.59 -14.68
N SER A 50 -22.37 -2.85 -13.66
CA SER A 50 -22.70 -1.43 -13.45
C SER A 50 -21.51 -0.51 -13.78
N GLU A 51 -21.54 0.11 -14.96
CA GLU A 51 -20.49 1.05 -15.40
C GLU A 51 -20.33 2.24 -14.45
N VAL A 52 -21.43 2.74 -13.89
CA VAL A 52 -21.43 3.90 -12.96
C VAL A 52 -20.71 3.56 -11.67
N GLU A 53 -20.93 2.36 -11.12
CA GLU A 53 -20.25 1.92 -9.89
C GLU A 53 -18.76 1.68 -10.13
N VAL A 54 -18.41 0.98 -11.22
CA VAL A 54 -17.02 0.75 -11.60
C VAL A 54 -16.26 2.08 -11.77
N LEU A 55 -16.87 3.07 -12.43
CA LEU A 55 -16.28 4.40 -12.56
C LEU A 55 -16.18 5.15 -11.23
N GLY A 56 -17.24 5.15 -10.42
CA GLY A 56 -17.27 5.83 -9.12
C GLY A 56 -16.25 5.26 -8.14
N PHE A 57 -16.17 3.95 -8.01
CA PHE A 57 -15.17 3.26 -7.18
C PHE A 57 -13.76 3.40 -7.77
N GLY A 58 -13.61 3.36 -9.09
CA GLY A 58 -12.33 3.61 -9.76
C GLY A 58 -11.76 4.99 -9.46
N ILE A 59 -12.58 6.04 -9.55
CA ILE A 59 -12.19 7.42 -9.16
C ILE A 59 -11.83 7.47 -7.68
N SER A 60 -12.59 6.80 -6.82
CA SER A 60 -12.32 6.72 -5.38
C SER A 60 -10.96 6.08 -5.09
N VAL A 61 -10.60 5.02 -5.81
CA VAL A 61 -9.31 4.36 -5.71
C VAL A 61 -8.18 5.26 -6.21
N ILE A 62 -8.37 5.99 -7.31
CA ILE A 62 -7.38 6.96 -7.80
C ILE A 62 -7.13 8.04 -6.74
N ALA A 63 -8.20 8.62 -6.18
CA ALA A 63 -8.09 9.62 -5.12
C ALA A 63 -7.36 9.06 -3.88
N LEU A 64 -7.69 7.83 -3.47
CA LEU A 64 -7.02 7.14 -2.37
C LEU A 64 -5.53 6.95 -2.65
N ASN A 65 -5.16 6.50 -3.85
CA ASN A 65 -3.77 6.30 -4.25
C ASN A 65 -2.98 7.61 -4.26
N LEU A 66 -3.55 8.69 -4.79
CA LEU A 66 -2.94 10.02 -4.74
C LEU A 66 -2.70 10.47 -3.29
N GLY A 67 -3.70 10.27 -2.42
CA GLY A 67 -3.57 10.58 -1.00
C GLY A 67 -2.46 9.80 -0.32
N LEU A 68 -2.43 8.47 -0.50
CA LEU A 68 -1.53 7.57 0.22
C LEU A 68 -0.10 7.55 -0.35
N TYR A 69 0.07 7.59 -1.67
CA TYR A 69 1.39 7.46 -2.31
C TYR A 69 2.06 8.81 -2.61
N ILE A 70 1.31 9.91 -2.70
CA ILE A 70 1.87 11.23 -3.00
C ILE A 70 1.75 12.17 -1.81
N VAL A 71 0.52 12.43 -1.35
CA VAL A 71 0.25 13.46 -0.33
C VAL A 71 0.88 13.08 1.02
N ALA A 72 0.65 11.85 1.50
CA ALA A 72 1.18 11.40 2.79
C ALA A 72 2.73 11.42 2.84
N PRO A 73 3.48 10.86 1.87
CA PRO A 73 4.94 10.94 1.84
C PRO A 73 5.45 12.38 1.71
N THR A 74 4.86 13.19 0.83
CA THR A 74 5.30 14.58 0.60
C THR A 74 5.15 15.43 1.86
N THR A 75 4.00 15.32 2.54
CA THR A 75 3.75 16.05 3.79
C THR A 75 4.64 15.58 4.93
N PHE A 76 4.95 14.27 5.00
CA PHE A 76 5.90 13.72 5.95
C PHE A 76 7.31 14.30 5.73
N VAL A 77 7.83 14.23 4.50
CA VAL A 77 9.15 14.77 4.14
C VAL A 77 9.23 16.27 4.43
N TYR A 78 8.19 17.03 4.06
CA TYR A 78 8.14 18.46 4.33
C TYR A 78 8.21 18.79 5.84
N LYS A 79 7.45 18.06 6.66
CA LYS A 79 7.48 18.23 8.14
C LYS A 79 8.85 17.91 8.70
N VAL A 80 9.47 16.81 8.28
CA VAL A 80 10.82 16.41 8.73
C VAL A 80 11.84 17.46 8.33
N HIS A 81 11.81 17.94 7.08
CA HIS A 81 12.72 18.98 6.61
C HIS A 81 12.58 20.28 7.42
N LYS A 82 11.34 20.73 7.66
CA LYS A 82 11.07 21.91 8.47
C LYS A 82 11.58 21.76 9.91
N TYR A 83 11.37 20.60 10.52
CA TYR A 83 11.86 20.31 11.87
C TYR A 83 13.39 20.36 11.96
N LEU A 84 14.09 19.75 11.00
CA LEU A 84 15.54 19.77 10.92
C LEU A 84 16.10 21.19 10.71
N LYS A 85 15.44 21.99 9.85
CA LYS A 85 15.84 23.38 9.60
C LYS A 85 15.60 24.28 10.81
N SER A 86 14.56 24.04 11.59
CA SER A 86 14.25 24.82 12.81
C SER A 86 15.18 24.54 13.98
N LYS A 87 15.96 23.44 13.94
CA LYS A 87 16.96 23.10 14.95
C LYS A 87 18.38 23.60 14.63
N LYS A 88 18.57 24.15 13.43
CA LYS A 88 19.77 24.92 13.05
C LYS A 88 19.55 26.39 13.36
#